data_AF-A0A948JTC8-F1
#
_entry.id   AF-A0A948JTC8-F1
#
_cell.length_a   1.000
_cell.length_b   1.000
_cell.length_c   1.000
_cell.angle_alpha   90.00
_cell.angle_beta   90.00
_cell.angle_gamma   90.00
#
_symmetry.space_group_name_H-M   'P 1'
#
loop_
_entity.id
_entity.type
_entity.pdbx_description
1 polymer ?
#
loop_
_entity_poly.entity_id
_entity_poly.type
_entity_poly.pdbx_seq_one_letter_code
_entity_poly.pdbx_strand_id
1 'polypeptide(L)'
;TYLLLFVVLISTAQAQQGCCSWHGGIDYCGYDGYYMCNDGTRSPTCTCNDYLDDEEDDESLTSQAFKTSVSIILNMDSMQKLYGATSVCENIPFQRNLNNMIITQFSNSLNDYRSVGAIGNPIYADTEGAIAQYQILGQYLNRIEAENCNIQSCPSNSAGTWGSCICNDGYLWKDDKCITYNERCRLTFGSNAHGDKDYCYCNDGFEFNTDKTNCVRKSSVPSSTTNSFSPTNNELETSSKMYDRVCPRVINRFLNDSKMWKRVNDRIQKRFGFVCNK
;
A
#
# COMPACT_ATOMS: atom_id res chain seq x y z
N THR A 1 61.11 37.83 3.13
CA THR A 1 60.91 37.84 1.68
C THR A 1 60.32 36.52 1.24
N TYR A 2 59.03 36.28 1.42
CA TYR A 2 58.29 35.29 0.64
C TYR A 2 56.92 35.86 0.37
N LEU A 3 56.80 36.31 -0.88
CA LEU A 3 55.70 37.04 -1.48
C LEU A 3 54.54 36.05 -1.68
N LEU A 4 53.37 36.44 -1.20
CA LEU A 4 52.07 35.87 -1.55
C LEU A 4 51.91 35.79 -3.07
N LEU A 5 51.75 34.58 -3.61
CA LEU A 5 51.31 34.34 -4.99
C LEU A 5 50.11 33.39 -4.98
N PHE A 6 48.97 33.90 -4.50
CA PHE A 6 47.66 33.26 -4.65
C PHE A 6 47.15 33.60 -6.06
N VAL A 7 47.50 32.77 -7.04
CA VAL A 7 46.94 32.81 -8.39
C VAL A 7 45.52 32.27 -8.31
N VAL A 8 44.55 33.17 -8.26
CA VAL A 8 43.12 32.85 -8.36
C VAL A 8 42.85 32.42 -9.81
N LEU A 9 42.79 31.11 -10.04
CA LEU A 9 42.30 30.51 -11.27
C LEU A 9 40.77 30.68 -11.29
N ILE A 10 40.30 31.83 -11.77
CA ILE A 10 38.87 32.06 -12.01
C ILE A 10 38.50 31.27 -13.26
N SER A 11 37.94 30.07 -13.09
CA SER A 11 37.30 29.33 -14.18
C SER A 11 36.14 30.18 -14.69
N THR A 12 36.28 30.76 -15.88
CA THR A 12 35.17 31.43 -16.56
C THR A 12 34.14 30.37 -16.95
N ALA A 13 33.12 30.17 -16.12
CA ALA A 13 31.95 29.38 -16.49
C ALA A 13 31.19 30.14 -17.58
N GLN A 14 31.35 29.73 -18.84
CA GLN A 14 30.46 30.16 -19.90
C GLN A 14 29.10 29.48 -19.69
N ALA A 15 28.17 30.19 -19.05
CA ALA A 15 26.76 29.83 -19.12
C ALA A 15 26.29 30.15 -20.55
N GLN A 16 26.27 29.15 -21.41
CA GLN A 16 25.59 29.26 -22.70
C GLN A 16 24.12 29.58 -22.42
N GLN A 17 23.59 30.65 -23.02
CA GLN A 17 22.17 30.99 -22.93
C GLN A 17 21.38 29.92 -23.69
N GLY A 18 20.98 28.89 -22.95
CA GLY A 18 20.17 27.79 -23.45
C GLY A 18 18.90 27.62 -22.62
N CYS A 19 17.97 26.85 -23.16
CA CYS A 19 16.74 26.46 -22.48
C CYS A 19 17.06 25.83 -21.11
N CYS A 20 16.29 26.21 -20.10
CA CYS A 20 16.49 25.75 -18.72
C CYS A 20 17.85 26.10 -18.10
N SER A 21 18.61 27.07 -18.64
CA SER A 21 19.92 27.49 -18.10
C SER A 21 19.87 27.94 -16.63
N TRP A 22 18.75 28.50 -16.18
CA TRP A 22 18.53 28.92 -14.78
C TRP A 22 17.94 27.82 -13.90
N HIS A 23 17.53 26.72 -14.52
CA HIS A 23 16.79 25.62 -13.90
C HIS A 23 17.62 24.32 -13.89
N GLY A 24 18.95 24.45 -13.96
CA GLY A 24 19.88 23.32 -13.93
C GLY A 24 19.97 22.53 -15.24
N GLY A 25 19.50 23.10 -16.36
CA GLY A 25 19.48 22.44 -17.66
C GLY A 25 18.17 21.71 -17.95
N ILE A 26 18.08 21.20 -19.17
CA ILE A 26 16.92 20.44 -19.66
C ILE A 26 16.91 19.06 -18.99
N ASP A 27 15.72 18.62 -18.60
CA ASP A 27 15.45 17.26 -18.11
C ASP A 27 14.88 16.40 -19.25
N TYR A 28 13.69 16.74 -19.75
CA TYR A 28 13.03 16.02 -20.86
C TYR A 28 12.11 16.93 -21.70
N CYS A 29 11.54 16.39 -22.77
CA CYS A 29 10.52 17.06 -23.59
C CYS A 29 9.12 16.66 -23.12
N GLY A 30 8.31 17.64 -22.70
CA GLY A 30 6.92 17.44 -22.30
C GLY A 30 6.02 17.09 -23.47
N TYR A 31 4.87 16.44 -23.18
CA TYR A 31 3.88 16.08 -24.20
C TYR A 31 3.24 17.28 -24.91
N ASP A 32 3.35 18.48 -24.33
CA ASP A 32 2.91 19.73 -24.93
C ASP A 32 3.95 20.32 -25.90
N GLY A 33 5.07 19.63 -26.12
CA GLY A 33 6.12 20.02 -27.05
C GLY A 33 7.11 21.04 -26.48
N TYR A 34 7.13 21.24 -25.15
CA TYR A 34 8.07 22.16 -24.49
C TYR A 34 9.09 21.41 -23.64
N TYR A 35 10.30 21.97 -23.52
CA TYR A 35 11.29 21.41 -22.62
C TYR A 35 10.89 21.58 -21.15
N MET A 36 11.02 20.50 -20.38
CA MET A 36 10.94 20.47 -18.92
C MET A 36 12.36 20.58 -18.36
N CYS A 37 12.53 21.37 -17.32
CA CYS A 37 13.81 21.61 -16.68
C CYS A 37 14.04 20.68 -15.49
N ASN A 38 15.29 20.53 -15.05
CA ASN A 38 15.67 19.61 -13.94
C ASN A 38 15.02 19.93 -12.59
N ASP A 39 14.52 21.16 -12.40
CA ASP A 39 13.76 21.54 -11.21
C ASP A 39 12.24 21.29 -11.35
N GLY A 40 11.81 20.65 -12.45
CA GLY A 40 10.42 20.34 -12.75
C GLY A 40 9.62 21.49 -13.38
N THR A 41 10.24 22.65 -13.60
CA THR A 41 9.57 23.77 -14.28
C THR A 41 9.54 23.58 -15.79
N ARG A 42 8.50 24.08 -16.44
CA ARG A 42 8.40 24.09 -17.91
C ARG A 42 9.12 25.30 -18.48
N SER A 43 9.91 25.11 -19.52
CA SER A 43 10.52 26.20 -20.27
C SER A 43 9.44 26.99 -21.02
N PRO A 44 9.31 28.30 -20.80
CA PRO A 44 8.24 29.09 -21.40
C PRO A 44 8.45 29.38 -22.89
N THR A 45 9.70 29.36 -23.36
CA THR A 45 10.07 29.83 -24.71
C THR A 45 10.75 28.76 -25.55
N CYS A 46 11.02 27.58 -25.00
CA CYS A 46 11.73 26.53 -25.71
C CYS A 46 10.83 25.33 -25.96
N THR A 47 10.59 25.08 -27.25
CA THR A 47 9.92 23.89 -27.75
C THR A 47 10.94 22.84 -28.18
N CYS A 48 10.58 21.57 -28.02
CA CYS A 48 11.40 20.42 -28.41
C CYS A 48 11.04 19.86 -29.80
N ASN A 49 10.14 20.54 -30.52
CA ASN A 49 9.83 20.25 -31.92
C ASN A 49 10.77 21.07 -32.82
N ASP A 50 11.86 20.44 -33.27
CA ASP A 50 12.74 21.00 -34.29
C ASP A 50 12.95 20.03 -35.47
N TYR A 51 12.11 19.00 -35.60
CA TYR A 51 12.15 18.05 -36.71
C TYR A 51 10.74 17.54 -36.96
N LEU A 52 9.98 18.15 -37.88
CA LEU A 52 8.98 17.52 -38.75
C LEU A 52 8.27 18.56 -39.66
N ASP A 53 8.97 19.58 -40.14
CA ASP A 53 8.59 20.40 -41.30
C ASP A 53 9.96 20.62 -42.00
N ASP A 54 10.35 20.06 -43.14
CA ASP A 54 9.65 19.72 -44.38
C ASP A 54 10.36 18.52 -45.03
N GLU A 55 9.68 17.40 -45.23
CA GLU A 55 9.86 16.51 -46.40
C GLU A 55 8.73 15.46 -46.36
N GLU A 56 7.74 15.66 -47.24
CA GLU A 56 6.77 14.63 -47.62
C GLU A 56 7.50 13.48 -48.33
N ASP A 57 8.17 12.61 -47.59
CA ASP A 57 8.60 11.32 -48.11
C ASP A 57 8.06 10.23 -47.19
N ASP A 58 7.22 9.37 -47.77
CA ASP A 58 6.53 8.22 -47.18
C ASP A 58 7.28 7.60 -45.99
N GLU A 59 7.03 8.12 -44.78
CA GLU A 59 7.57 7.53 -43.57
C GLU A 59 6.84 6.20 -43.37
N SER A 60 7.51 5.11 -43.77
CA SER A 60 7.01 3.74 -43.64
C SER A 60 6.38 3.52 -42.27
N LEU A 61 5.18 2.93 -42.24
CA LEU A 61 4.43 2.58 -41.03
C LEU A 61 5.30 1.90 -39.94
N THR A 62 6.40 1.24 -40.33
CA THR A 62 7.39 0.64 -39.42
C THR A 62 8.17 1.65 -38.58
N SER A 63 8.56 2.81 -39.13
CA SER A 63 9.26 3.87 -38.39
C SER A 63 8.36 4.48 -37.32
N GLN A 64 7.10 4.74 -37.67
CA GLN A 64 6.13 5.32 -36.75
C GLN A 64 5.71 4.34 -35.64
N ALA A 65 5.56 3.05 -35.98
CA ALA A 65 5.35 2.00 -34.98
C ALA A 65 6.54 1.88 -34.01
N PHE A 66 7.78 1.96 -34.51
CA PHE A 66 8.98 1.91 -33.67
C PHE A 66 9.10 3.14 -32.74
N LYS A 67 8.91 4.36 -33.27
CA LYS A 67 8.91 5.60 -32.48
C LYS A 67 7.85 5.56 -31.37
N THR A 68 6.66 5.03 -31.68
CA THR A 68 5.58 4.86 -30.70
C THR A 68 5.95 3.87 -29.60
N SER A 69 6.54 2.72 -29.94
CA SER A 69 6.99 1.72 -28.97
C SER A 69 8.08 2.25 -28.03
N VAL A 70 9.06 3.00 -28.55
CA VAL A 70 10.15 3.59 -27.75
C VAL A 70 9.61 4.66 -26.79
N SER A 71 8.67 5.50 -27.25
CA SER A 71 8.03 6.52 -26.41
C SER A 71 7.25 5.89 -25.24
N ILE A 72 6.57 4.76 -25.47
CA ILE A 72 5.88 4.00 -24.40
C ILE A 72 6.88 3.48 -23.36
N ILE A 73 8.02 2.93 -23.78
CA ILE A 73 9.05 2.39 -22.87
C ILE A 73 9.68 3.50 -22.02
N LEU A 74 10.03 4.64 -22.62
CA LEU A 74 10.61 5.78 -21.90
C LEU A 74 9.62 6.37 -20.88
N ASN A 75 8.33 6.37 -21.20
CA ASN A 75 7.30 6.79 -20.26
C ASN A 75 7.12 5.80 -19.10
N MET A 76 7.38 4.51 -19.29
CA MET A 76 7.37 3.53 -18.19
C MET A 76 8.52 3.78 -17.19
N ASP A 77 9.71 4.16 -17.65
CA ASP A 77 10.86 4.48 -16.79
C ASP A 77 10.61 5.76 -15.97
N SER A 78 10.00 6.77 -16.61
CA SER A 78 9.54 8.00 -15.92
C SER A 78 8.43 7.73 -14.92
N MET A 79 7.48 6.84 -15.23
CA MET A 79 6.41 6.41 -14.30
C MET A 79 6.97 5.65 -13.10
N GLN A 80 7.99 4.79 -13.29
CA GLN A 80 8.66 4.10 -12.17
C GLN A 80 9.36 5.09 -11.22
N LYS A 81 9.95 6.16 -11.76
CA LYS A 81 10.58 7.23 -10.96
C LYS A 81 9.54 8.09 -10.23
N LEU A 82 8.39 8.35 -10.85
CA LEU A 82 7.35 9.21 -10.27
C LEU A 82 6.54 8.52 -9.16
N TYR A 83 6.22 7.24 -9.30
CA TYR A 83 5.35 6.50 -8.38
C TYR A 83 6.08 5.54 -7.43
N GLY A 84 7.39 5.39 -7.58
CA GLY A 84 8.21 4.45 -6.82
C GLY A 84 7.98 2.99 -7.23
N ALA A 85 9.01 2.16 -7.06
CA ALA A 85 9.01 0.74 -7.44
C ALA A 85 7.86 -0.09 -6.82
N THR A 86 7.28 0.40 -5.71
CA THR A 86 6.19 -0.25 -4.97
C THR A 86 4.84 -0.27 -5.68
N SER A 87 4.56 0.70 -6.57
CA SER A 87 3.29 0.76 -7.33
C SER A 87 3.19 -0.22 -8.51
N VAL A 88 4.33 -0.79 -8.93
CA VAL A 88 4.43 -1.69 -10.09
C VAL A 88 3.86 -3.08 -9.76
N CYS A 89 4.03 -3.57 -8.53
CA CYS A 89 3.57 -4.93 -8.15
C CYS A 89 2.04 -5.04 -7.94
N GLU A 90 1.30 -3.94 -7.76
CA GLU A 90 -0.15 -3.98 -7.53
C GLU A 90 -0.98 -4.32 -8.77
N ASN A 91 -0.41 -4.09 -9.95
CA ASN A 91 -1.09 -4.27 -11.23
C ASN A 91 -0.51 -5.41 -12.05
N ILE A 92 0.19 -6.39 -11.47
CA ILE A 92 0.77 -7.51 -12.23
C ILE A 92 -0.23 -8.17 -13.18
N PRO A 93 -1.51 -8.42 -12.84
CA PRO A 93 -2.47 -8.96 -13.81
C PRO A 93 -2.76 -7.99 -14.95
N PHE A 94 -2.87 -6.69 -14.66
CA PHE A 94 -3.12 -5.64 -15.65
C PHE A 94 -1.88 -5.39 -16.54
N GLN A 95 -0.69 -5.28 -15.95
CA GLN A 95 0.59 -5.17 -16.66
C GLN A 95 0.88 -6.42 -17.47
N ARG A 96 0.60 -7.63 -16.95
CA ARG A 96 0.72 -8.87 -17.73
C ARG A 96 -0.26 -8.89 -18.90
N ASN A 97 -1.51 -8.47 -18.70
CA ASN A 97 -2.49 -8.36 -19.78
C ASN A 97 -2.09 -7.29 -20.80
N LEU A 98 -1.56 -6.15 -20.36
CA LEU A 98 -1.08 -5.07 -21.21
C LEU A 98 0.15 -5.52 -22.01
N ASN A 99 1.11 -6.16 -21.37
CA ASN A 99 2.31 -6.72 -22.00
C ASN A 99 1.92 -7.81 -23.01
N ASN A 100 1.01 -8.73 -22.65
CA ASN A 100 0.52 -9.76 -23.56
C ASN A 100 -0.22 -9.15 -24.76
N MET A 101 -1.01 -8.10 -24.53
CA MET A 101 -1.71 -7.38 -25.60
C MET A 101 -0.73 -6.67 -26.54
N ILE A 102 0.29 -6.00 -26.00
CA ILE A 102 1.35 -5.35 -26.78
C ILE A 102 2.13 -6.40 -27.58
N ILE A 103 2.56 -7.50 -26.96
CA ILE A 103 3.27 -8.61 -27.62
C ILE A 103 2.40 -9.21 -28.75
N THR A 104 1.10 -9.39 -28.52
CA THR A 104 0.19 -9.98 -29.51
C THR A 104 -0.05 -9.05 -30.70
N GLN A 105 -0.36 -7.78 -30.44
CA GLN A 105 -0.52 -6.75 -31.49
C GLN A 105 0.75 -6.67 -32.35
N PHE A 106 1.93 -6.66 -31.73
CA PHE A 106 3.18 -6.55 -32.45
C PHE A 106 3.55 -7.81 -33.25
N SER A 107 3.28 -8.99 -32.69
CA SER A 107 3.48 -10.27 -33.39
C SER A 107 2.62 -10.37 -34.66
N ASN A 108 1.40 -9.84 -34.61
CA ASN A 108 0.53 -9.77 -35.77
C ASN A 108 1.10 -8.84 -36.85
N SER A 109 1.55 -7.63 -36.47
CA SER A 109 2.21 -6.71 -37.41
C SER A 109 3.48 -7.29 -38.05
N LEU A 110 4.23 -8.11 -37.30
CA LEU A 110 5.45 -8.77 -37.80
C LEU A 110 5.13 -9.91 -38.78
N ASN A 111 4.05 -10.65 -38.54
CA ASN A 111 3.55 -11.68 -39.46
C ASN A 111 3.00 -11.06 -40.75
N ASP A 112 2.29 -9.93 -40.64
CA ASP A 112 1.83 -9.18 -41.80
C ASP A 112 3.04 -8.72 -42.62
N TYR A 113 4.07 -8.13 -42.01
CA TYR A 113 5.28 -7.71 -42.72
C TYR A 113 6.00 -8.88 -43.42
N ARG A 114 6.11 -10.06 -42.76
CA ARG A 114 6.65 -11.28 -43.37
C ARG A 114 5.83 -11.76 -44.56
N SER A 115 4.51 -11.59 -44.53
CA SER A 115 3.63 -11.96 -45.65
C SER A 115 3.80 -11.05 -46.87
N VAL A 116 4.14 -9.77 -46.65
CA VAL A 116 4.39 -8.79 -47.72
C VAL A 116 5.82 -8.91 -48.29
N GLY A 117 6.80 -9.31 -47.45
CA GLY A 117 8.20 -9.52 -47.83
C GLY A 117 8.46 -10.68 -48.80
N ALA A 118 7.45 -11.47 -49.17
CA ALA A 118 7.57 -12.50 -50.20
C ALA A 118 7.71 -11.92 -51.64
N ILE A 119 7.59 -10.60 -51.80
CA ILE A 119 7.70 -9.90 -53.08
C ILE A 119 9.07 -9.19 -53.19
N GLY A 120 10.15 -9.97 -53.20
CA GLY A 120 11.33 -9.72 -54.03
C GLY A 120 12.17 -8.44 -53.89
N ASN A 121 12.23 -7.74 -52.75
CA ASN A 121 13.19 -6.63 -52.57
C ASN A 121 14.04 -6.75 -51.28
N PRO A 122 15.37 -6.52 -51.34
CA PRO A 122 16.30 -6.85 -50.26
C PRO A 122 16.39 -5.70 -49.25
N ILE A 123 15.35 -5.50 -48.44
CA ILE A 123 15.41 -4.69 -47.22
C ILE A 123 15.48 -5.66 -46.04
N TYR A 124 16.56 -6.44 -45.95
CA TYR A 124 16.70 -7.56 -44.99
C TYR A 124 17.65 -7.28 -43.82
N ALA A 125 18.32 -6.13 -43.78
CA ALA A 125 19.35 -5.85 -42.78
C ALA A 125 18.80 -5.32 -41.44
N ASP A 126 17.60 -4.71 -41.42
CA ASP A 126 17.11 -3.98 -40.24
C ASP A 126 16.13 -4.78 -39.36
N THR A 127 15.59 -5.88 -39.91
CA THR A 127 14.68 -6.78 -39.17
C THR A 127 15.39 -7.57 -38.08
N GLU A 128 16.66 -7.95 -38.28
CA GLU A 128 17.45 -8.67 -37.25
C GLU A 128 17.78 -7.75 -36.06
N GLY A 129 18.07 -6.47 -36.32
CA GLY A 129 18.33 -5.46 -35.29
C GLY A 129 17.12 -5.21 -34.41
N ALA A 130 15.93 -5.09 -35.01
CA ALA A 130 14.67 -4.98 -34.28
C ALA A 130 14.43 -6.21 -33.39
N ILE A 131 14.61 -7.42 -33.92
CA ILE A 131 14.41 -8.68 -33.15
C ILE A 131 15.35 -8.74 -31.93
N ALA A 132 16.62 -8.36 -32.10
CA ALA A 132 17.60 -8.36 -31.00
C ALA A 132 17.24 -7.37 -29.88
N GLN A 133 16.79 -6.16 -30.21
CA GLN A 133 16.35 -5.18 -29.21
C GLN A 133 15.13 -5.66 -28.41
N TYR A 134 14.19 -6.39 -29.03
CA TYR A 134 13.05 -6.96 -28.31
C TYR A 134 13.43 -8.08 -27.35
N GLN A 135 14.41 -8.93 -27.68
CA GLN A 135 14.90 -9.95 -26.76
C GLN A 135 15.51 -9.33 -25.49
N ILE A 136 16.21 -8.20 -25.64
CA ILE A 136 16.78 -7.44 -24.51
C ILE A 136 15.66 -6.84 -23.64
N LEU A 137 14.61 -6.28 -24.25
CA LEU A 137 13.47 -5.74 -23.51
C LEU A 137 12.72 -6.85 -22.74
N GLY A 138 12.52 -8.01 -23.35
CA GLY A 138 11.93 -9.17 -22.68
C GLY A 138 12.76 -9.65 -21.48
N GLN A 139 14.09 -9.68 -21.61
CA GLN A 139 14.98 -9.99 -20.49
C GLN A 139 14.93 -8.94 -19.38
N TYR A 140 14.83 -7.65 -19.72
CA TYR A 140 14.72 -6.56 -18.75
C TYR A 140 13.41 -6.64 -17.95
N LEU A 141 12.28 -6.94 -18.61
CA LEU A 141 11.00 -7.13 -17.94
C LEU A 141 11.00 -8.33 -16.99
N ASN A 142 11.58 -9.47 -17.42
CA ASN A 142 11.73 -10.64 -16.54
C ASN A 142 12.61 -10.34 -15.31
N ARG A 143 13.61 -9.47 -15.46
CA ARG A 143 14.48 -9.05 -14.36
C ARG A 143 13.74 -8.13 -13.38
N ILE A 144 12.91 -7.20 -13.86
CA ILE A 144 12.06 -6.37 -13.01
C ILE A 144 11.05 -7.23 -12.23
N GLU A 145 10.45 -8.25 -12.87
CA GLU A 145 9.56 -9.19 -12.18
C GLU A 145 10.27 -9.96 -11.06
N ALA A 146 11.54 -10.35 -11.27
CA ALA A 146 12.32 -11.11 -10.30
C ALA A 146 12.91 -10.26 -9.16
N GLU A 147 13.34 -9.02 -9.43
CA GLU A 147 14.03 -8.18 -8.45
C GLU A 147 13.06 -7.32 -7.60
N ASN A 148 11.87 -6.95 -8.09
CA ASN A 148 10.96 -6.03 -7.38
C ASN A 148 9.79 -6.68 -6.64
N CYS A 149 9.59 -7.99 -6.78
CA CYS A 149 8.50 -8.69 -6.11
C CYS A 149 9.03 -9.85 -5.26
N ASN A 150 9.97 -9.53 -4.36
CA ASN A 150 10.15 -10.32 -3.14
C ASN A 150 8.89 -10.12 -2.29
N ILE A 151 7.80 -10.78 -2.72
CA ILE A 151 6.54 -10.87 -1.99
C ILE A 151 6.93 -11.64 -0.73
N GLN A 152 7.30 -10.89 0.31
CA GLN A 152 7.60 -11.44 1.60
C GLN A 152 6.43 -12.33 1.97
N SER A 153 6.68 -13.64 2.02
CA SER A 153 5.59 -14.60 2.19
C SER A 153 4.98 -14.33 3.55
N CYS A 154 3.70 -14.00 3.54
CA CYS A 154 3.01 -13.68 4.77
C CYS A 154 2.82 -14.97 5.59
N PRO A 155 3.02 -14.91 6.92
CA PRO A 155 2.82 -16.08 7.77
C PRO A 155 1.37 -16.56 7.70
N SER A 156 1.13 -17.80 8.11
CA SER A 156 -0.22 -18.37 8.17
C SER A 156 -1.20 -17.44 8.91
N ASN A 157 -2.43 -17.32 8.39
CA ASN A 157 -3.49 -16.45 8.89
C ASN A 157 -3.21 -14.94 8.74
N SER A 158 -2.42 -14.54 7.74
CA SER A 158 -2.30 -13.16 7.30
C SER A 158 -2.48 -13.00 5.79
N ALA A 159 -2.78 -11.78 5.37
CA ALA A 159 -2.85 -11.35 3.99
C ALA A 159 -1.82 -10.24 3.75
N GLY A 160 -1.12 -10.30 2.62
CA GLY A 160 -0.18 -9.26 2.22
C GLY A 160 -0.91 -7.99 1.79
N THR A 161 -0.52 -6.86 2.35
CA THR A 161 -0.95 -5.52 1.96
C THR A 161 0.26 -4.60 1.89
N TRP A 162 0.54 -4.05 0.71
CA TRP A 162 1.54 -2.99 0.49
C TRP A 162 2.87 -3.18 1.25
N GLY A 163 3.55 -4.30 1.02
CA GLY A 163 4.85 -4.59 1.65
C GLY A 163 4.79 -4.93 3.15
N SER A 164 3.58 -5.15 3.69
CA SER A 164 3.35 -5.61 5.06
C SER A 164 2.33 -6.76 5.08
N CYS A 165 2.25 -7.50 6.18
CA CYS A 165 1.27 -8.57 6.37
C CYS A 165 0.27 -8.15 7.44
N ILE A 166 -1.02 -8.26 7.14
CA ILE A 166 -2.11 -7.99 8.07
C ILE A 166 -2.75 -9.31 8.49
N CYS A 167 -2.93 -9.53 9.79
CA CYS A 167 -3.62 -10.71 10.28
C CYS A 167 -5.10 -10.73 9.87
N ASN A 168 -5.60 -11.90 9.52
CA ASN A 168 -7.02 -12.12 9.26
C ASN A 168 -7.87 -11.84 10.50
N ASP A 169 -9.18 -11.63 10.32
CA ASP A 169 -10.10 -11.47 11.45
C ASP A 169 -10.04 -12.69 12.39
N GLY A 170 -10.05 -12.45 13.70
CA GLY A 170 -9.77 -13.49 14.70
C GLY A 170 -8.31 -13.59 15.19
N TYR A 171 -7.39 -12.88 14.52
CA TYR A 171 -5.95 -12.95 14.80
C TYR A 171 -5.35 -11.58 15.13
N LEU A 172 -4.18 -11.60 15.78
CA LEU A 172 -3.38 -10.43 16.15
C LEU A 172 -1.91 -10.67 15.81
N TRP A 173 -1.25 -9.61 15.33
CA TRP A 173 0.16 -9.64 15.02
C TRP A 173 1.00 -9.61 16.31
N LYS A 174 1.86 -10.62 16.50
CA LYS A 174 2.82 -10.70 17.61
C LYS A 174 4.03 -11.53 17.20
N ASP A 175 5.24 -11.00 17.40
CA ASP A 175 6.51 -11.70 17.14
C ASP A 175 6.58 -12.30 15.72
N ASP A 176 6.26 -11.49 14.70
CA ASP A 176 6.23 -11.86 13.27
C ASP A 176 5.28 -13.01 12.88
N LYS A 177 4.28 -13.27 13.73
CA LYS A 177 3.21 -14.24 13.44
C LYS A 177 1.83 -13.71 13.85
N CYS A 178 0.81 -14.26 13.22
CA CYS A 178 -0.58 -14.04 13.60
C CYS A 178 -1.03 -15.07 14.62
N ILE A 179 -1.26 -14.63 15.85
CA ILE A 179 -1.79 -15.48 16.94
C ILE A 179 -3.26 -15.22 17.16
N THR A 180 -3.99 -16.21 17.65
CA THR A 180 -5.42 -16.05 17.97
C THR A 180 -5.62 -15.18 19.22
N TYR A 181 -6.82 -14.60 19.39
CA TYR A 181 -7.18 -13.88 20.62
C TYR A 181 -7.02 -14.74 21.88
N ASN A 182 -7.41 -16.02 21.80
CA ASN A 182 -7.24 -16.99 22.88
C ASN A 182 -5.76 -17.22 23.22
N GLU A 183 -4.91 -17.38 22.22
CA GLU A 183 -3.46 -17.56 22.43
C GLU A 183 -2.84 -16.33 23.07
N ARG A 184 -3.20 -15.12 22.63
CA ARG A 184 -2.78 -13.88 23.29
C ARG A 184 -3.15 -13.91 24.78
N CYS A 185 -4.40 -14.21 25.11
CA CYS A 185 -4.85 -14.25 26.50
C CYS A 185 -4.12 -15.30 27.33
N ARG A 186 -3.83 -16.48 26.76
CA ARG A 186 -3.07 -17.54 27.44
C ARG A 186 -1.62 -17.16 27.71
N LEU A 187 -0.99 -16.47 26.76
CA LEU A 187 0.38 -15.96 26.91
C LEU A 187 0.47 -14.85 27.98
N THR A 188 -0.59 -14.05 28.14
CA THR A 188 -0.60 -12.93 29.10
C THR A 188 -1.04 -13.35 30.50
N PHE A 189 -2.07 -14.19 30.62
CA PHE A 189 -2.76 -14.48 31.89
C PHE A 189 -2.73 -15.96 32.30
N GLY A 190 -1.98 -16.78 31.57
CA GLY A 190 -1.82 -18.21 31.83
C GLY A 190 -2.81 -19.11 31.07
N SER A 191 -2.58 -20.43 31.13
CA SER A 191 -3.28 -21.43 30.32
C SER A 191 -4.80 -21.49 30.52
N ASN A 192 -5.32 -20.98 31.63
CA ASN A 192 -6.74 -20.93 31.95
C ASN A 192 -7.44 -19.65 31.48
N ALA A 193 -6.79 -18.86 30.63
CA ALA A 193 -7.40 -17.70 30.00
C ALA A 193 -7.89 -18.03 28.58
N HIS A 194 -8.95 -17.35 28.17
CA HIS A 194 -9.46 -17.29 26.80
C HIS A 194 -9.94 -15.86 26.51
N GLY A 195 -10.22 -15.50 25.27
CA GLY A 195 -10.67 -14.14 25.00
C GLY A 195 -11.07 -13.86 23.57
N ASP A 196 -11.59 -12.66 23.40
CA ASP A 196 -11.97 -12.07 22.14
C ASP A 196 -11.02 -10.93 21.76
N LYS A 197 -11.40 -10.13 20.77
CA LYS A 197 -10.61 -9.01 20.26
C LYS A 197 -10.23 -8.02 21.36
N ASP A 198 -11.16 -7.74 22.27
CA ASP A 198 -11.07 -6.64 23.22
C ASP A 198 -10.77 -7.11 24.66
N TYR A 199 -11.19 -8.33 25.02
CA TYR A 199 -11.15 -8.80 26.42
C TYR A 199 -10.65 -10.22 26.57
N CYS A 200 -9.96 -10.46 27.70
CA CYS A 200 -9.60 -11.79 28.17
C CYS A 200 -10.43 -12.15 29.41
N TYR A 201 -10.81 -13.42 29.50
CA TYR A 201 -11.62 -14.02 30.54
C TYR A 201 -10.90 -15.27 31.09
N CYS A 202 -11.18 -15.63 32.33
CA CYS A 202 -10.73 -16.89 32.89
C CYS A 202 -11.77 -17.99 32.62
N ASN A 203 -11.31 -19.23 32.43
CA ASN A 203 -12.15 -20.41 32.31
C ASN A 203 -12.99 -20.62 33.59
N ASP A 204 -14.05 -21.41 33.47
CA ASP A 204 -14.89 -21.78 34.62
C ASP A 204 -14.06 -22.41 35.75
N GLY A 205 -14.32 -21.97 36.98
CA GLY A 205 -13.53 -22.35 38.16
C GLY A 205 -12.25 -21.54 38.38
N PHE A 206 -11.95 -20.58 37.50
CA PHE A 206 -10.82 -19.66 37.65
C PHE A 206 -11.29 -18.21 37.75
N GLU A 207 -10.47 -17.38 38.38
CA GLU A 207 -10.64 -15.93 38.46
C GLU A 207 -9.29 -15.24 38.30
N PHE A 208 -9.30 -13.97 37.92
CA PHE A 208 -8.08 -13.17 37.93
C PHE A 208 -7.59 -13.01 39.37
N ASN A 209 -6.29 -13.15 39.59
CA ASN A 209 -5.67 -12.75 40.85
C ASN A 209 -5.88 -11.24 41.12
N THR A 210 -5.58 -10.81 42.34
CA THR A 210 -5.75 -9.41 42.77
C THR A 210 -5.07 -8.41 41.82
N ASP A 211 -3.91 -8.78 41.28
CA ASP A 211 -3.11 -7.94 40.37
C ASP A 211 -3.57 -8.01 38.90
N LYS A 212 -4.53 -8.88 38.58
CA LYS A 212 -5.01 -9.18 37.21
C LYS A 212 -3.88 -9.57 36.26
N THR A 213 -2.87 -10.27 36.76
CA THR A 213 -1.75 -10.78 35.97
C THR A 213 -1.93 -12.24 35.59
N ASN A 214 -2.75 -13.01 36.31
CA ASN A 214 -2.96 -14.44 36.04
C ASN A 214 -4.38 -14.91 36.37
N CYS A 215 -4.86 -15.90 35.64
CA CYS A 215 -6.06 -16.68 35.99
C CYS A 215 -5.68 -17.79 36.98
N VAL A 216 -6.11 -17.63 38.23
CA VAL A 216 -5.88 -18.58 39.34
C VAL A 216 -7.17 -19.34 39.66
N ARG A 217 -7.09 -20.55 40.24
CA ARG A 217 -8.29 -21.27 40.67
C ARG A 217 -9.02 -20.42 41.71
N LYS A 218 -10.35 -20.32 41.59
CA LYS A 218 -11.18 -19.73 42.63
C LYS A 218 -10.90 -20.49 43.91
N SER A 219 -10.49 -19.78 44.96
CA SER A 219 -10.36 -20.39 46.27
C SER A 219 -11.72 -20.96 46.63
N SER A 220 -11.81 -22.28 46.74
CA SER A 220 -12.94 -22.95 47.35
C SER A 220 -12.88 -22.64 48.84
N VAL A 221 -13.13 -21.38 49.21
CA VAL A 221 -13.49 -21.06 50.57
C VAL A 221 -14.70 -21.96 50.83
N PRO A 222 -14.62 -22.89 51.80
CA PRO A 222 -15.75 -23.75 52.10
C PRO A 222 -16.93 -22.83 52.33
N SER A 223 -17.94 -22.96 51.48
CA SER A 223 -19.18 -22.22 51.53
C SER A 223 -19.68 -22.32 52.96
N SER A 224 -19.36 -21.31 53.76
CA SER A 224 -19.60 -21.34 55.18
C SER A 224 -21.08 -21.13 55.30
N THR A 225 -21.75 -22.23 55.64
CA THR A 225 -23.18 -22.43 55.85
C THR A 225 -23.91 -21.10 55.95
N THR A 226 -24.56 -20.72 54.85
CA THR A 226 -25.54 -19.65 54.85
C THR A 226 -26.67 -20.10 55.77
N ASN A 227 -26.67 -19.59 57.00
CA ASN A 227 -27.89 -19.42 57.74
C ASN A 227 -28.89 -18.75 56.79
N SER A 228 -30.01 -19.43 56.57
CA SER A 228 -31.20 -18.93 55.87
C SER A 228 -31.55 -17.53 56.39
N PHE A 229 -30.96 -16.52 55.79
CA PHE A 229 -31.42 -15.14 55.92
C PHE A 229 -32.49 -14.98 54.85
N SER A 230 -33.73 -14.84 55.31
CA SER A 230 -34.85 -14.46 54.46
C SER A 230 -34.47 -13.23 53.64
N PRO A 231 -34.91 -13.15 52.36
CA PRO A 231 -34.68 -11.98 51.52
C PRO A 231 -35.37 -10.78 52.18
N THR A 232 -34.58 -9.98 52.89
CA THR A 232 -34.98 -8.64 53.29
C THR A 232 -34.77 -7.74 52.07
N ASN A 233 -35.74 -6.86 51.82
CA ASN A 233 -35.97 -5.98 50.67
C ASN A 233 -34.81 -5.07 50.15
N ASN A 234 -33.53 -5.40 50.41
CA ASN A 234 -32.37 -4.57 50.11
C ASN A 234 -31.79 -4.73 48.69
N GLU A 235 -32.20 -5.73 47.90
CA GLU A 235 -31.69 -5.92 46.53
C GLU A 235 -32.24 -4.89 45.52
N LEU A 236 -33.39 -4.27 45.84
CA LEU A 236 -33.92 -3.17 45.03
C LEU A 236 -33.12 -1.87 45.21
N GLU A 237 -32.48 -1.68 46.36
CA GLU A 237 -31.81 -0.42 46.71
C GLU A 237 -30.43 -0.28 46.02
N THR A 238 -29.73 -1.40 45.79
CA THR A 238 -28.43 -1.41 45.11
C THR A 238 -28.56 -1.20 43.60
N SER A 239 -29.63 -1.71 42.97
CA SER A 239 -29.91 -1.46 41.55
C SER A 239 -30.21 0.03 41.30
N SER A 240 -30.97 0.66 42.20
CA SER A 240 -31.28 2.10 42.13
C SER A 240 -30.02 2.98 42.15
N LYS A 241 -29.06 2.68 43.05
CA LYS A 241 -27.82 3.48 43.18
C LYS A 241 -26.93 3.42 41.94
N MET A 242 -26.96 2.32 41.18
CA MET A 242 -26.23 2.23 39.91
C MET A 242 -26.95 2.95 38.77
N TYR A 243 -28.28 2.85 38.72
CA TYR A 243 -29.10 3.58 37.74
C TYR A 243 -28.82 5.10 37.81
N ASP A 244 -28.87 5.67 39.01
CA ASP A 244 -28.70 7.11 39.25
C ASP A 244 -27.31 7.63 38.86
N ARG A 245 -26.28 6.78 38.96
CA ARG A 245 -24.90 7.15 38.61
C ARG A 245 -24.59 7.00 37.12
N VAL A 246 -25.19 6.00 36.47
CA VAL A 246 -24.85 5.62 35.08
C VAL A 246 -25.69 6.41 34.08
N CYS A 247 -27.00 6.50 34.30
CA CYS A 247 -27.90 7.03 33.27
C CYS A 247 -27.70 8.50 32.91
N PRO A 248 -27.46 9.44 33.85
CA PRO A 248 -27.22 10.84 33.49
C PRO A 248 -26.01 11.02 32.57
N ARG A 249 -24.95 10.23 32.76
CA ARG A 249 -23.74 10.29 31.92
C ARG A 249 -23.99 9.75 30.52
N VAL A 250 -24.76 8.67 30.43
CA VAL A 250 -25.11 8.03 29.16
C VAL A 250 -26.05 8.93 28.36
N ILE A 251 -27.06 9.51 29.00
CA ILE A 251 -27.97 10.50 28.41
C ILE A 251 -27.17 11.67 27.86
N ASN A 252 -26.39 12.36 28.71
CA ASN A 252 -25.65 13.54 28.28
C ASN A 252 -24.66 13.29 27.13
N ARG A 253 -24.10 12.08 27.04
CA ARG A 253 -23.10 11.76 26.02
C ARG A 253 -23.68 11.26 24.70
N PHE A 254 -24.82 10.56 24.75
CA PHE A 254 -25.32 9.80 23.60
C PHE A 254 -26.76 10.16 23.19
N LEU A 255 -27.36 11.21 23.75
CA LEU A 255 -28.73 11.63 23.44
C LEU A 255 -28.96 11.82 21.93
N ASN A 256 -27.97 12.38 21.23
CA ASN A 256 -28.04 12.76 19.82
C ASN A 256 -27.50 11.69 18.83
N ASP A 257 -26.98 10.55 19.32
CA ASP A 257 -26.51 9.44 18.48
C ASP A 257 -27.37 8.20 18.73
N SER A 258 -28.38 7.99 17.89
CA SER A 258 -29.33 6.87 18.02
C SER A 258 -28.67 5.49 17.92
N LYS A 259 -27.59 5.37 17.13
CA LYS A 259 -26.89 4.10 16.90
C LYS A 259 -25.95 3.76 18.05
N MET A 260 -25.30 4.76 18.67
CA MET A 260 -24.56 4.55 19.92
C MET A 260 -25.50 4.33 21.10
N TRP A 261 -26.58 5.11 21.22
CA TRP A 261 -27.57 4.98 22.30
C TRP A 261 -28.06 3.53 22.46
N LYS A 262 -28.50 2.91 21.37
CA LYS A 262 -28.97 1.52 21.37
C LYS A 262 -27.88 0.54 21.83
N ARG A 263 -26.67 0.64 21.26
CA ARG A 263 -25.54 -0.23 21.61
C ARG A 263 -25.10 -0.09 23.06
N VAL A 264 -25.16 1.12 23.61
CA VAL A 264 -24.81 1.38 25.02
C VAL A 264 -25.90 0.82 25.94
N ASN A 265 -27.18 1.04 25.64
CA ASN A 265 -28.27 0.48 26.43
C ASN A 265 -28.30 -1.05 26.43
N ASP A 266 -28.03 -1.71 25.30
CA ASP A 266 -27.93 -3.19 25.26
C ASP A 266 -26.83 -3.71 26.21
N ARG A 267 -25.69 -3.01 26.27
CA ARG A 267 -24.58 -3.36 27.19
C ARG A 267 -24.93 -3.10 28.65
N ILE A 268 -25.63 -2.00 28.95
CA ILE A 268 -26.08 -1.68 30.31
C ILE A 268 -27.11 -2.71 30.77
N GLN A 269 -28.08 -3.06 29.93
CA GLN A 269 -29.08 -4.07 30.26
C GLN A 269 -28.44 -5.43 30.52
N LYS A 270 -27.51 -5.86 29.66
CA LYS A 270 -26.81 -7.14 29.84
C LYS A 270 -25.96 -7.18 31.12
N ARG A 271 -25.40 -6.04 31.55
CA ARG A 271 -24.48 -5.97 32.70
C ARG A 271 -25.17 -5.66 34.02
N PHE A 272 -26.19 -4.82 34.01
CA PHE A 272 -26.81 -4.24 35.21
C PHE A 272 -28.31 -4.52 35.30
N GLY A 273 -28.93 -5.09 34.27
CA GLY A 273 -30.35 -5.44 34.29
C GLY A 273 -31.33 -4.27 34.12
N PHE A 274 -30.85 -3.08 33.74
CA PHE A 274 -31.70 -1.90 33.47
C PHE A 274 -31.33 -1.21 32.17
N VAL A 275 -32.24 -0.38 31.66
CA VAL A 275 -32.04 0.50 30.50
C VAL A 275 -32.24 1.96 30.91
N CYS A 276 -31.39 2.85 30.39
CA CYS A 276 -31.57 4.27 30.60
C CYS A 276 -32.62 4.81 29.63
N ASN A 277 -33.64 5.48 30.17
CA ASN A 277 -34.66 6.14 29.37
C ASN A 277 -34.22 7.56 28.99
N LYS A 278 -34.66 8.02 27.81
CA LYS A 278 -34.45 9.39 27.35
C LYS A 278 -35.35 10.38 28.08
#